data_AF-A0A957WVD1-F1
#
_entry.id   AF-A0A957WVD1-F1
#
_cell.length_a   1.000
_cell.length_b   1.000
_cell.length_c   1.000
_cell.angle_alpha   90.00
_cell.angle_beta   90.00
_cell.angle_gamma   90.00
#
_symmetry.space_group_name_H-M   'P 1'
#
loop_
_entity.id
_entity.type
_entity.pdbx_description
1 polymer ?
#
loop_
_entity_poly.entity_id
_entity_poly.type
_entity_poly.pdbx_seq_one_letter_code
_entity_poly.pdbx_strand_id
1 'polypeptide(L)'
;MKRATLDLATIDQLLTTTRSVRKRLDLTRPVERAVLEECLQIAIQAPSGSNRQGWHFIVVTDGEKRRRIGDYYRRAFKHYLVQNEQPELEPLRAQSGAATTAANAKQILKSAIYLSQNLQHVPVHIIPCIEGRVEEAGLMAQASLYGSILPATWSLMLALRSRG
;
A
#
# COMPACT_ATOMS: atom_id res chain seq x y z
N MET A 1 13.86 -23.66 -24.98
CA MET A 1 14.01 -22.24 -24.58
C MET A 1 15.12 -22.15 -23.55
N LYS A 2 16.19 -21.38 -23.81
CA LYS A 2 17.16 -21.02 -22.76
C LYS A 2 16.38 -20.19 -21.72
N ARG A 3 16.24 -20.69 -20.49
CA ARG A 3 15.70 -19.89 -19.38
C ARG A 3 16.60 -18.65 -19.28
N ALA A 4 16.05 -17.47 -19.51
CA ALA A 4 16.72 -16.25 -19.13
C ALA A 4 16.91 -16.32 -17.60
N THR A 5 18.16 -16.31 -17.15
CA THR A 5 18.48 -16.32 -15.72
C THR A 5 18.12 -14.95 -15.15
N LEU A 6 17.42 -14.94 -14.03
CA LEU A 6 17.06 -13.72 -13.32
C LEU A 6 18.30 -13.08 -12.69
N ASP A 7 18.40 -11.76 -12.74
CA ASP A 7 19.42 -11.01 -11.99
C ASP A 7 19.00 -10.90 -10.51
N LEU A 8 19.58 -11.74 -9.67
CA LEU A 8 19.25 -11.83 -8.25
C LEU A 8 19.61 -10.54 -7.49
N ALA A 9 20.68 -9.84 -7.87
CA ALA A 9 21.10 -8.63 -7.16
C ALA A 9 20.05 -7.52 -7.31
N THR A 10 19.52 -7.32 -8.52
CA THR A 10 18.43 -6.37 -8.77
C THR A 10 17.16 -6.75 -8.03
N ILE A 11 16.80 -8.05 -8.01
CA ILE A 11 15.61 -8.55 -7.32
C ILE A 11 15.72 -8.34 -5.82
N ASP A 12 16.84 -8.72 -5.22
CA ASP A 12 17.08 -8.56 -3.78
C ASP A 12 17.08 -7.09 -3.41
N GLN A 13 17.71 -6.21 -4.19
CA GLN A 13 17.63 -4.77 -3.97
C GLN A 13 16.19 -4.26 -4.01
N LEU A 14 15.40 -4.64 -5.02
CA LEU A 14 14.01 -4.21 -5.15
C LEU A 14 13.17 -4.66 -3.94
N LEU A 15 13.23 -5.95 -3.57
CA LEU A 15 12.46 -6.53 -2.47
C LEU A 15 12.89 -5.98 -1.11
N THR A 16 14.19 -5.81 -0.89
CA THR A 16 14.73 -5.40 0.40
C THR A 16 14.77 -3.90 0.60
N THR A 17 14.56 -3.06 -0.43
CA THR A 17 14.59 -1.59 -0.30
C THR A 17 13.25 -0.90 -0.60
N THR A 18 12.25 -1.63 -1.09
CA THR A 18 10.88 -1.09 -1.20
C THR A 18 10.35 -0.79 0.21
N ARG A 19 9.93 0.45 0.45
CA ARG A 19 9.49 0.97 1.75
C ARG A 19 8.24 1.82 1.57
N SER A 20 7.47 2.02 2.63
CA SER A 20 6.44 3.06 2.67
C SER A 20 7.09 4.45 2.66
N VAL A 21 7.20 5.06 1.47
CA VAL A 21 7.73 6.43 1.31
C VAL A 21 6.60 7.44 1.52
N ARG A 22 6.86 8.46 2.35
CA ARG A 22 5.88 9.51 2.67
C ARG A 22 6.44 10.92 2.47
N LYS A 23 7.56 11.22 3.15
CA LYS A 23 8.20 12.55 3.13
C LYS A 23 9.05 12.86 1.90
N ARG A 24 9.55 11.82 1.20
CA ARG A 24 10.46 11.96 0.05
C ARG A 24 9.75 11.82 -1.30
N LEU A 25 8.43 11.90 -1.30
CA LEU A 25 7.67 11.86 -2.55
C LEU A 25 7.82 13.20 -3.26
N ASP A 26 8.17 13.15 -4.55
CA ASP A 26 7.98 14.30 -5.42
C ASP A 26 6.50 14.38 -5.79
N LEU A 27 5.79 15.31 -5.15
CA LEU A 27 4.35 15.49 -5.32
C LEU A 27 4.00 16.28 -6.59
N THR A 28 5.00 16.79 -7.30
CA THR A 28 4.84 17.61 -8.51
C THR A 28 5.15 16.84 -9.78
N ARG A 29 5.91 15.75 -9.68
CA ARG A 29 6.23 14.89 -10.82
C ARG A 29 4.95 14.28 -11.42
N PRO A 30 4.67 14.50 -12.72
CA PRO A 30 3.57 13.84 -13.39
C PRO A 30 3.83 12.33 -13.48
N VAL A 31 2.75 11.53 -13.39
CA VAL A 31 2.81 10.08 -13.56
C VAL A 31 2.10 9.73 -14.86
N GLU A 32 2.87 9.19 -15.81
CA GLU A 32 2.34 8.84 -17.12
C GLU A 32 1.37 7.65 -17.03
N ARG A 33 0.28 7.74 -17.80
CA ARG A 33 -0.74 6.69 -17.84
C ARG A 33 -0.17 5.34 -18.29
N ALA A 34 0.73 5.33 -19.27
CA ALA A 34 1.35 4.12 -19.79
C ALA A 34 2.13 3.35 -18.70
N VAL A 35 2.84 4.08 -17.83
CA VAL A 35 3.55 3.48 -16.69
C VAL A 35 2.58 2.80 -15.72
N LEU A 36 1.44 3.46 -15.43
CA LEU A 36 0.40 2.88 -14.57
C LEU A 36 -0.18 1.60 -15.18
N GLU A 37 -0.51 1.63 -16.47
CA GLU A 37 -1.08 0.49 -17.18
C GLU A 37 -0.10 -0.69 -17.22
N GLU A 38 1.18 -0.44 -17.52
CA GLU A 38 2.23 -1.47 -17.50
C GLU A 38 2.38 -2.09 -16.10
N CYS A 39 2.44 -1.26 -15.05
CA CYS A 39 2.57 -1.75 -13.68
C CYS A 39 1.35 -2.56 -13.24
N LEU A 40 0.15 -2.19 -13.68
CA LEU A 40 -1.08 -2.94 -13.42
C LEU A 40 -1.09 -4.28 -14.16
N GLN A 41 -0.59 -4.35 -15.40
CA GLN A 41 -0.46 -5.61 -16.13
C GLN A 41 0.51 -6.59 -15.43
N ILE A 42 1.56 -6.07 -14.80
CA ILE A 42 2.47 -6.87 -13.96
C ILE A 42 1.76 -7.30 -12.67
N ALA A 43 1.02 -6.40 -12.03
CA ALA A 43 0.36 -6.65 -10.76
C ALA A 43 -0.63 -7.83 -10.83
N ILE A 44 -1.41 -7.93 -11.91
CA ILE A 44 -2.42 -8.97 -12.10
C ILE A 44 -1.83 -10.36 -12.40
N GLN A 45 -0.50 -10.49 -12.56
CA GLN A 45 0.17 -11.79 -12.65
C GLN A 45 0.32 -12.48 -11.28
N ALA A 46 -0.04 -11.80 -10.20
CA ALA A 46 -0.04 -12.38 -8.86
C ALA A 46 -0.99 -13.61 -8.78
N PRO A 47 -0.74 -14.56 -7.86
CA PRO A 47 -1.67 -15.67 -7.65
C PRO A 47 -3.00 -15.19 -7.04
N SER A 48 -4.10 -15.85 -7.39
CA SER A 48 -5.40 -15.67 -6.72
C SER A 48 -6.07 -17.00 -6.42
N GLY A 49 -6.89 -17.03 -5.36
CA GLY A 49 -7.62 -18.23 -4.96
C GLY A 49 -8.51 -18.75 -6.08
N SER A 50 -8.26 -20.00 -6.51
CA SER A 50 -8.92 -20.63 -7.66
C SER A 50 -8.80 -19.84 -8.96
N ASN A 51 -7.76 -19.01 -9.11
CA ASN A 51 -7.56 -18.12 -10.27
C ASN A 51 -8.76 -17.21 -10.57
N ARG A 52 -9.52 -16.77 -9.55
CA ARG A 52 -10.71 -15.94 -9.73
C ARG A 52 -10.43 -14.52 -10.23
N GLN A 53 -9.25 -13.97 -9.89
CA GLN A 53 -8.82 -12.63 -10.33
C GLN A 53 -9.84 -11.51 -10.05
N GLY A 54 -10.60 -11.58 -8.95
CA GLY A 54 -11.62 -10.60 -8.59
C GLY A 54 -11.09 -9.23 -8.16
N TRP A 55 -9.82 -8.92 -8.43
CA TRP A 55 -9.20 -7.64 -8.09
C TRP A 55 -9.63 -6.54 -9.05
N HIS A 56 -9.71 -5.33 -8.51
CA HIS A 56 -9.95 -4.10 -9.25
C HIS A 56 -8.97 -3.06 -8.72
N PHE A 57 -8.41 -2.23 -9.61
CA PHE A 57 -7.53 -1.14 -9.20
C PHE A 57 -8.15 0.18 -9.65
N ILE A 58 -8.66 0.95 -8.69
CA ILE A 58 -9.25 2.26 -8.97
C ILE A 58 -8.13 3.29 -9.01
N VAL A 59 -7.84 3.80 -10.20
CA VAL A 59 -6.84 4.85 -10.42
C VAL A 59 -7.52 6.21 -10.38
N VAL A 60 -7.12 7.06 -9.42
CA VAL A 60 -7.70 8.39 -9.20
C VAL A 60 -6.66 9.46 -9.48
N THR A 61 -6.86 10.20 -10.57
CA THR A 61 -6.00 11.34 -11.00
C THR A 61 -6.71 12.70 -10.85
N ASP A 62 -8.04 12.69 -10.84
CA ASP A 62 -8.90 13.86 -10.67
C ASP A 62 -8.59 14.63 -9.37
N GLY A 63 -8.24 15.91 -9.49
CA GLY A 63 -7.78 16.73 -8.37
C GLY A 63 -8.80 16.87 -7.24
N GLU A 64 -10.09 17.00 -7.54
CA GLU A 64 -11.13 17.16 -6.53
C GLU A 64 -11.40 15.83 -5.80
N LYS A 65 -11.40 14.71 -6.53
CA LYS A 65 -11.47 13.38 -5.90
C LYS A 65 -10.27 13.12 -5.01
N ARG A 66 -9.05 13.47 -5.44
CA ARG A 66 -7.83 13.35 -4.62
C ARG A 66 -7.90 14.24 -3.37
N ARG A 67 -8.42 15.46 -3.48
CA ARG A 67 -8.70 16.34 -2.34
C ARG A 67 -9.62 15.68 -1.32
N ARG A 68 -10.76 15.14 -1.79
CA ARG A 68 -11.73 14.45 -0.93
C ARG A 68 -11.14 13.20 -0.27
N ILE A 69 -10.36 12.40 -1.00
CA ILE A 69 -9.62 11.24 -0.43
C ILE A 69 -8.69 11.70 0.69
N GLY A 70 -7.94 12.79 0.47
CA GLY A 70 -7.09 13.40 1.48
C GLY A 70 -7.84 13.79 2.75
N ASP A 71 -9.04 14.37 2.61
CA ASP A 71 -9.88 14.74 3.75
C ASP A 71 -10.40 13.51 4.53
N TYR A 72 -10.88 12.48 3.84
CA TYR A 72 -11.29 11.23 4.49
C TYR A 72 -10.13 10.55 5.21
N TYR A 73 -8.98 10.46 4.56
CA TYR A 73 -7.77 9.89 5.16
C TYR A 73 -7.35 10.66 6.41
N ARG A 74 -7.34 12.00 6.36
CA ARG A 74 -6.98 12.84 7.50
C ARG A 74 -7.93 12.65 8.68
N ARG A 75 -9.24 12.52 8.42
CA ARG A 75 -10.23 12.20 9.46
C ARG A 75 -9.97 10.84 10.08
N ALA A 76 -9.80 9.79 9.26
CA ALA A 76 -9.50 8.44 9.74
C ALA A 76 -8.19 8.39 10.54
N PHE A 77 -7.15 9.11 10.08
CA PHE A 77 -5.86 9.17 10.75
C PHE A 77 -5.93 9.83 12.13
N LYS A 78 -6.78 10.86 12.32
CA LYS A 78 -7.02 11.45 13.65
C LYS A 78 -7.60 10.42 14.61
N HIS A 79 -8.59 9.64 14.17
CA HIS A 79 -9.15 8.57 15.00
C HIS A 79 -8.12 7.49 15.33
N TYR A 80 -7.29 7.10 14.36
CA TYR A 80 -6.20 6.16 14.58
C TYR A 80 -5.20 6.65 15.65
N LEU A 81 -4.82 7.93 15.63
CA LEU A 81 -3.91 8.48 16.65
C LEU A 81 -4.52 8.44 18.05
N VAL A 82 -5.78 8.85 18.19
CA VAL A 82 -6.50 8.81 19.48
C VAL A 82 -6.58 7.38 20.01
N GLN A 83 -6.90 6.40 19.16
CA GLN A 83 -6.89 4.99 19.56
C GLN A 83 -5.49 4.52 19.96
N ASN A 84 -4.45 4.92 19.24
CA ASN A 84 -3.07 4.57 19.59
C ASN A 84 -2.55 5.28 20.84
N GLU A 85 -3.26 6.25 21.40
CA GLU A 85 -2.93 6.87 22.69
C GLU A 85 -3.66 6.21 23.86
N GLN A 86 -4.50 5.19 23.60
CA GLN A 86 -5.19 4.43 24.65
C GLN A 86 -4.22 3.52 25.42
N PRO A 87 -4.11 3.68 26.76
CA PRO A 87 -3.24 2.86 27.59
C PRO A 87 -3.57 1.37 27.54
N GLU A 88 -4.85 0.99 27.34
CA GLU A 88 -5.24 -0.43 27.33
C GLU A 88 -4.69 -1.21 26.12
N LEU A 89 -4.26 -0.53 25.06
CA LEU A 89 -3.69 -1.14 23.85
C LEU A 89 -2.16 -1.29 23.90
N GLU A 90 -1.51 -0.79 24.96
CA GLU A 90 -0.07 -0.88 25.16
C GLU A 90 0.47 -2.33 25.13
N PRO A 91 -0.19 -3.33 25.76
CA PRO A 91 0.27 -4.73 25.71
C PRO A 91 0.24 -5.34 24.29
N LEU A 92 -0.79 -5.03 23.49
CA LEU A 92 -0.86 -5.50 22.09
C LEU A 92 0.23 -4.85 21.22
N ARG A 93 0.56 -3.59 21.49
CA ARG A 93 1.62 -2.88 20.77
C ARG A 93 2.99 -3.45 21.11
N ALA A 94 3.25 -3.77 22.38
CA ALA A 94 4.47 -4.43 22.82
C ALA A 94 4.63 -5.83 22.18
N GLN A 95 3.53 -6.57 21.99
CA GLN A 95 3.52 -7.90 21.34
C GLN A 95 3.71 -7.87 19.82
N SER A 96 3.43 -6.74 19.15
CA SER A 96 3.55 -6.62 17.69
C SER A 96 4.99 -6.74 17.14
N GLY A 97 6.00 -6.92 18.01
CA GLY A 97 7.31 -7.45 17.66
C GLY A 97 8.19 -6.56 16.77
N ALA A 98 7.71 -5.39 16.33
CA ALA A 98 8.54 -4.43 15.64
C ALA A 98 9.47 -3.76 16.66
N ALA A 99 10.66 -4.34 16.88
CA ALA A 99 11.75 -3.77 17.66
C ALA A 99 12.18 -2.42 17.05
N THR A 100 11.38 -1.39 17.32
CA THR A 100 11.55 -0.05 16.82
C THR A 100 12.00 0.78 18.00
N THR A 101 13.20 1.36 17.93
CA THR A 101 13.65 2.29 18.97
C THR A 101 12.64 3.43 19.13
N ALA A 102 12.53 4.02 20.33
CA ALA A 102 11.63 5.15 20.57
C ALA A 102 11.89 6.31 19.57
N ALA A 103 13.16 6.53 19.20
CA ALA A 103 13.54 7.50 18.18
C ALA A 103 12.98 7.15 16.79
N ASN A 104 13.08 5.89 16.37
CA ASN A 104 12.54 5.42 15.10
C ASN A 104 11.01 5.52 15.07
N ALA A 105 10.32 5.17 16.15
CA ALA A 105 8.87 5.29 16.27
C ALA A 105 8.41 6.75 16.11
N LYS A 106 9.13 7.70 16.74
CA LYS A 106 8.88 9.14 16.59
C LYS A 106 9.05 9.61 15.16
N GLN A 107 10.05 9.12 14.42
CA GLN A 107 10.25 9.48 13.01
C GLN A 107 9.16 8.88 12.11
N ILE A 108 8.73 7.65 12.37
CA ILE A 108 7.61 7.01 11.66
C ILE A 108 6.32 7.82 11.86
N LEU A 109 6.02 8.23 13.10
CA LEU A 109 4.86 9.05 13.43
C LEU A 109 4.92 10.40 12.70
N LYS A 110 6.05 11.11 12.77
CA LYS A 110 6.25 12.38 12.02
C LYS A 110 6.06 12.20 10.51
N SER A 111 6.49 11.06 9.97
CA SER A 111 6.32 10.71 8.55
C SER A 111 4.86 10.43 8.20
N ALA A 112 4.11 9.76 9.07
CA ALA A 112 2.69 9.49 8.89
C ALA A 112 1.84 10.77 9.00
N ILE A 113 2.14 11.66 9.95
CA ILE A 113 1.49 12.98 10.07
C ILE A 113 1.72 13.81 8.81
N TYR A 114 2.95 13.82 8.28
CA TYR A 114 3.24 14.53 7.03
C TYR A 114 2.36 14.02 5.89
N LEU A 115 2.24 12.70 5.72
CA LEU A 115 1.36 12.14 4.68
C LEU A 115 -0.10 12.55 4.90
N SER A 116 -0.64 12.47 6.13
CA SER A 116 -2.04 12.81 6.38
C SER A 116 -2.38 14.28 6.12
N GLN A 117 -1.38 15.16 6.21
CA GLN A 117 -1.52 16.58 5.87
C GLN A 117 -1.40 16.84 4.36
N ASN A 118 -0.67 16.01 3.62
CA ASN A 118 -0.28 16.26 2.23
C ASN A 118 -0.85 15.25 1.21
N LEU A 119 -1.62 14.25 1.64
CA LEU A 119 -2.07 13.16 0.76
C LEU A 119 -2.79 13.66 -0.50
N GLN A 120 -3.59 14.73 -0.38
CA GLN A 120 -4.30 15.35 -1.51
C GLN A 120 -3.39 15.85 -2.63
N HIS A 121 -2.11 16.08 -2.34
CA HIS A 121 -1.13 16.57 -3.32
C HIS A 121 -0.48 15.44 -4.11
N VAL A 122 -0.60 14.17 -3.67
CA VAL A 122 -0.09 13.03 -4.44
C VAL A 122 -0.82 12.96 -5.78
N PRO A 123 -0.11 12.92 -6.93
CA PRO A 123 -0.73 13.08 -8.25
C PRO A 123 -1.65 11.91 -8.65
N VAL A 124 -1.44 10.72 -8.07
CA VAL A 124 -2.24 9.52 -8.35
C VAL A 124 -2.50 8.76 -7.05
N HIS A 125 -3.76 8.39 -6.80
CA HIS A 125 -4.10 7.36 -5.82
C HIS A 125 -4.53 6.09 -6.55
N ILE A 126 -3.94 4.96 -6.20
CA ILE A 126 -4.41 3.65 -6.65
C ILE A 126 -5.02 2.94 -5.45
N ILE A 127 -6.29 2.59 -5.55
CA ILE A 127 -7.04 1.91 -4.50
C ILE A 127 -7.30 0.47 -4.98
N PRO A 128 -6.60 -0.53 -4.41
CA PRO A 128 -6.90 -1.92 -4.66
C PRO A 128 -8.26 -2.27 -4.03
N CYS A 129 -9.10 -2.92 -4.80
CA CYS A 129 -10.41 -3.42 -4.41
C CYS A 129 -10.48 -4.89 -4.80
N ILE A 130 -11.34 -5.64 -4.12
CA ILE A 130 -11.62 -7.03 -4.45
C ILE A 130 -13.12 -7.26 -4.41
N GLU A 131 -13.63 -7.99 -5.39
CA GLU A 131 -15.04 -8.34 -5.48
C GLU A 131 -15.43 -9.31 -4.34
N GLY A 132 -16.60 -9.05 -3.75
CA GLY A 132 -17.15 -9.87 -2.67
C GLY A 132 -17.17 -9.14 -1.32
N ARG A 133 -17.95 -9.71 -0.40
CA ARG A 133 -18.12 -9.24 0.97
C ARG A 133 -17.91 -10.41 1.91
N VAL A 134 -17.03 -10.24 2.89
CA VAL A 134 -16.58 -11.30 3.83
C VAL A 134 -16.63 -10.84 5.29
N GLU A 135 -17.22 -9.69 5.57
CA GLU A 135 -17.32 -9.09 6.90
C GLU A 135 -18.02 -10.03 7.89
N GLU A 136 -19.08 -10.70 7.43
CA GLU A 136 -19.85 -11.68 8.21
C GLU A 136 -19.42 -13.14 7.92
N ALA A 137 -18.37 -13.34 7.12
CA ALA A 137 -17.89 -14.67 6.76
C ALA A 137 -16.84 -15.18 7.76
N GLY A 138 -16.66 -16.51 7.82
CA GLY A 138 -15.65 -17.13 8.66
C GLY A 138 -14.21 -16.77 8.27
N LEU A 139 -13.28 -16.94 9.20
CA LEU A 139 -11.86 -16.58 9.05
C LEU A 139 -11.22 -17.12 7.76
N MET A 140 -11.55 -18.36 7.38
CA MET A 140 -11.05 -18.98 6.15
C MET A 140 -11.44 -18.20 4.90
N ALA A 141 -12.69 -17.72 4.81
CA ALA A 141 -13.17 -16.96 3.67
C ALA A 141 -12.51 -15.57 3.61
N GLN A 142 -12.38 -14.90 4.75
CA GLN A 142 -11.68 -13.62 4.83
C GLN A 142 -10.21 -13.75 4.40
N ALA A 143 -9.49 -14.72 4.96
CA ALA A 143 -8.10 -15.00 4.62
C ALA A 143 -7.94 -15.33 3.13
N SER A 144 -8.84 -16.15 2.57
CA SER A 144 -8.81 -16.52 1.15
C SER A 144 -9.04 -15.32 0.22
N LEU A 145 -9.98 -14.44 0.57
CA LEU A 145 -10.28 -13.24 -0.20
C LEU A 145 -9.08 -12.27 -0.17
N TYR A 146 -8.65 -11.86 1.03
CA TYR A 146 -7.56 -10.90 1.18
C TYR A 146 -6.22 -11.45 0.68
N GLY A 147 -6.01 -12.76 0.81
CA GLY A 147 -4.87 -13.47 0.24
C GLY A 147 -4.75 -13.39 -1.28
N SER A 148 -5.80 -12.97 -1.99
CA SER A 148 -5.74 -12.75 -3.45
C SER A 148 -5.37 -11.31 -3.83
N ILE A 149 -5.90 -10.29 -3.13
CA ILE A 149 -5.63 -8.88 -3.47
C ILE A 149 -4.31 -8.36 -2.93
N LEU A 150 -3.85 -8.85 -1.77
CA LEU A 150 -2.62 -8.38 -1.14
C LEU A 150 -1.37 -8.70 -1.99
N PRO A 151 -1.21 -9.91 -2.56
CA PRO A 151 -0.08 -10.19 -3.46
C PRO A 151 -0.10 -9.33 -4.72
N ALA A 152 -1.26 -9.12 -5.35
CA ALA A 152 -1.39 -8.25 -6.52
C ALA A 152 -1.01 -6.80 -6.19
N THR A 153 -1.45 -6.31 -5.02
CA THR A 153 -1.07 -4.99 -4.51
C THR A 153 0.43 -4.88 -4.26
N TRP A 154 1.06 -5.93 -3.69
CA TRP A 154 2.51 -5.94 -3.48
C TRP A 154 3.29 -5.94 -4.81
N SER A 155 2.87 -6.77 -5.77
CA SER A 155 3.43 -6.77 -7.14
C SER A 155 3.33 -5.38 -7.78
N LEU A 156 2.20 -4.68 -7.61
CA LEU A 156 2.03 -3.31 -8.09
C LEU A 156 3.06 -2.35 -7.46
N MET A 157 3.29 -2.44 -6.14
CA MET A 157 4.26 -1.58 -5.46
C MET A 157 5.69 -1.80 -5.99
N LEU A 158 6.07 -3.07 -6.21
CA LEU A 158 7.38 -3.42 -6.77
C LEU A 158 7.52 -2.95 -8.22
N ALA A 159 6.49 -3.14 -9.04
CA ALA A 159 6.45 -2.65 -10.42
C ALA A 159 6.64 -1.13 -10.43
N LEU A 160 5.84 -0.37 -9.69
CA LEU A 160 5.97 1.08 -9.59
C LEU A 160 7.37 1.50 -9.14
N ARG A 161 7.92 0.88 -8.10
CA ARG A 161 9.26 1.18 -7.58
C ARG A 161 10.36 0.98 -8.63
N SER A 162 10.22 -0.02 -9.49
CA SER A 162 11.19 -0.31 -10.55
C SER A 162 11.09 0.63 -11.76
N ARG A 163 10.02 1.44 -11.86
CA ARG A 163 9.83 2.48 -12.90
C ARG A 163 10.18 3.90 -12.41
N GLY A 164 10.77 4.00 -11.22
CA GLY A 164 11.28 5.25 -10.63
C GLY A 164 10.28 5.88 -9.69
#